data_AF-A0A918D3M5-F1
#
_entry.id   AF-A0A918D3M5-F1
#
_cell.length_a   1.000
_cell.length_b   1.000
_cell.length_c   1.000
_cell.angle_alpha   90.00
_cell.angle_beta   90.00
_cell.angle_gamma   90.00
#
_symmetry.space_group_name_H-M   'P 1'
#
loop_
_entity.id
_entity.type
_entity.pdbx_description
1 polymer ?
#
loop_
_entity_poly.entity_id
_entity_poly.type
_entity_poly.pdbx_seq_one_letter_code
_entity_poly.pdbx_strand_id
1 'polypeptide(L)'
;MKEIFIKNTLVLAGGAIQGFAMGLFLFPQYIPSGGAGGITVLFNYLFGMSMGTALWVINFSLLLLGLYILGKRFASWTVLAITMTSITVTFFEHVTIPNRSLFFDLIVGSIFLGIGIGILMRQNVSNGGIGVIALILARKYGFLPGRSLFWINSCIFLFAALLIDWKIIILAFISQWIATRIVNIIVQFQFTMNESYSLDWRKK
;
A
#
# COMPACT_ATOMS: atom_id res chain seq x y z
N MET A 1 6.10 -2.50 -27.05
CA MET A 1 5.41 -3.68 -26.47
C MET A 1 6.13 -4.23 -25.23
N LYS A 2 7.45 -4.46 -25.27
CA LYS A 2 8.23 -5.02 -24.14
C LYS A 2 8.12 -4.22 -22.84
N GLU A 3 8.15 -2.88 -22.91
CA GLU A 3 8.02 -2.02 -21.71
C GLU A 3 6.65 -2.10 -21.03
N ILE A 4 5.57 -2.22 -21.81
CA ILE A 4 4.20 -2.35 -21.28
C ILE A 4 4.04 -3.70 -20.58
N PHE A 5 4.63 -4.75 -21.15
CA PHE A 5 4.63 -6.08 -20.55
C PHE A 5 5.39 -6.10 -19.21
N ILE A 6 6.59 -5.52 -19.17
CA ILE A 6 7.39 -5.40 -17.94
C ILE A 6 6.61 -4.63 -16.86
N LYS A 7 6.00 -3.49 -17.24
CA LYS A 7 5.18 -2.71 -16.31
C LYS A 7 4.02 -3.54 -15.75
N ASN A 8 3.29 -4.27 -16.60
CA ASN A 8 2.18 -5.10 -16.17
C ASN A 8 2.62 -6.16 -15.15
N THR A 9 3.70 -6.87 -15.45
CA THR A 9 4.25 -7.90 -14.56
C THR A 9 4.65 -7.31 -13.21
N LEU A 10 5.32 -6.14 -13.20
CA LEU A 10 5.71 -5.47 -11.96
C LEU A 10 4.51 -4.97 -11.16
N VAL A 11 3.45 -4.51 -11.83
CA VAL A 11 2.21 -4.09 -11.15
C VAL A 11 1.51 -5.28 -10.51
N LEU A 12 1.38 -6.38 -11.23
CA LEU A 12 0.78 -7.61 -10.69
C LEU A 12 1.61 -8.17 -9.53
N ALA A 13 2.95 -8.21 -9.68
CA ALA A 13 3.84 -8.68 -8.62
C ALA A 13 3.78 -7.76 -7.39
N GLY A 14 3.82 -6.45 -7.57
CA GLY A 14 3.72 -5.49 -6.46
C GLY A 14 2.39 -5.59 -5.72
N GLY A 15 1.27 -5.70 -6.44
CA GLY A 15 -0.05 -5.93 -5.86
C GLY A 15 -0.16 -7.27 -5.13
N ALA A 16 0.38 -8.34 -5.71
CA ALA A 16 0.39 -9.66 -5.07
C ALA A 16 1.23 -9.65 -3.77
N ILE A 17 2.43 -9.06 -3.79
CA ILE A 17 3.28 -8.96 -2.60
C ILE A 17 2.59 -8.11 -1.52
N GLN A 18 1.98 -6.99 -1.90
CA GLN A 18 1.21 -6.15 -0.99
C GLN A 18 0.03 -6.93 -0.37
N GLY A 19 -0.73 -7.66 -1.18
CA GLY A 19 -1.88 -8.42 -0.71
C GLY A 19 -1.48 -9.62 0.15
N PHE A 20 -0.36 -10.29 -0.17
CA PHE A 20 0.24 -11.34 0.65
C PHE A 20 0.61 -10.83 2.04
N ALA A 21 1.28 -9.67 2.10
CA ALA A 21 1.62 -9.01 3.35
C ALA A 21 0.38 -8.71 4.21
N MET A 22 -0.64 -8.11 3.57
CA MET A 22 -1.88 -7.73 4.25
C MET A 22 -2.68 -8.96 4.72
N GLY A 23 -2.95 -9.90 3.82
CA GLY A 23 -3.82 -11.04 4.09
C GLY A 23 -3.22 -12.07 5.04
N LEU A 24 -1.91 -12.35 4.94
CA LEU A 24 -1.28 -13.41 5.74
C LEU A 24 -0.72 -12.91 7.08
N PHE A 25 -0.33 -11.64 7.18
CA PHE A 25 0.38 -11.11 8.36
C PHE A 25 -0.39 -10.03 9.10
N LEU A 26 -0.88 -9.00 8.40
CA LEU A 26 -1.37 -7.81 9.08
C LEU A 26 -2.85 -7.92 9.47
N PHE A 27 -3.74 -8.21 8.51
CA PHE A 27 -5.18 -8.21 8.73
C PHE A 27 -5.69 -9.27 9.70
N PRO A 28 -5.15 -10.52 9.74
CA PRO A 28 -5.54 -11.50 10.74
C PRO A 28 -5.27 -11.05 12.18
N GLN A 29 -4.32 -10.13 12.38
CA GLN A 29 -3.98 -9.53 13.67
C GLN A 29 -4.61 -8.14 13.85
N TYR A 30 -5.56 -7.76 12.99
CA TYR A 30 -6.17 -6.44 12.93
C TYR A 30 -5.18 -5.28 12.84
N ILE A 31 -4.00 -5.48 12.27
CA ILE A 31 -2.98 -4.45 12.07
C ILE A 31 -3.33 -3.65 10.80
N PRO A 32 -3.65 -2.35 10.91
CA PRO A 32 -3.91 -1.49 9.75
C PRO A 32 -2.65 -1.30 8.91
N SER A 33 -2.75 -1.53 7.61
CA SER A 33 -1.66 -1.30 6.65
C SER A 33 -1.51 0.17 6.21
N GLY A 34 -2.43 1.04 6.64
CA GLY A 34 -2.56 2.43 6.23
C GLY A 34 -4.02 2.87 6.29
N GLY A 35 -4.36 4.02 5.69
CA GLY A 35 -5.70 4.58 5.75
C GLY A 35 -6.82 3.64 5.24
N ALA A 36 -6.74 3.20 3.98
CA ALA A 36 -7.76 2.30 3.43
C ALA A 36 -7.74 0.91 4.07
N GLY A 37 -6.56 0.41 4.45
CA GLY A 37 -6.42 -0.83 5.22
C GLY A 37 -7.04 -0.73 6.61
N GLY A 38 -6.96 0.43 7.27
CA GLY A 38 -7.61 0.66 8.57
C GLY A 38 -9.12 0.70 8.47
N ILE A 39 -9.67 1.33 7.42
CA ILE A 39 -11.11 1.27 7.14
C ILE A 39 -11.53 -0.17 6.82
N THR A 40 -10.70 -0.92 6.10
CA THR A 40 -10.96 -2.34 5.78
C THR A 40 -11.07 -3.17 7.06
N VAL A 41 -10.10 -3.04 7.96
CA VAL A 41 -10.07 -3.71 9.27
C VAL A 41 -11.33 -3.37 10.08
N LEU A 42 -11.72 -2.09 10.11
CA LEU A 42 -12.95 -1.63 10.76
C LEU A 42 -14.21 -2.26 10.17
N PHE A 43 -14.32 -2.31 8.84
CA PHE A 43 -15.47 -2.88 8.15
C PHE A 43 -15.60 -4.38 8.39
N ASN A 44 -14.48 -5.11 8.37
CA ASN A 44 -14.49 -6.52 8.73
C ASN A 44 -14.92 -6.73 10.19
N TYR A 45 -14.40 -5.93 11.13
CA TYR A 45 -14.76 -6.04 12.54
C TYR A 45 -16.24 -5.75 12.81
N LEU A 46 -16.81 -4.72 12.16
CA LEU A 46 -18.20 -4.29 12.39
C LEU A 46 -19.24 -5.11 11.61
N PHE A 47 -18.93 -5.50 10.37
CA PHE A 47 -19.90 -6.11 9.45
C PHE A 47 -19.57 -7.56 9.08
N GLY A 48 -18.41 -8.10 9.50
CA GLY A 48 -17.98 -9.44 9.14
C GLY A 48 -17.64 -9.63 7.65
N MET A 49 -17.54 -8.54 6.89
CA MET A 49 -17.22 -8.58 5.46
C MET A 49 -15.78 -9.05 5.24
N SER A 50 -15.51 -9.87 4.22
CA SER A 50 -14.14 -10.35 3.99
C SER A 50 -13.18 -9.19 3.74
N MET A 51 -11.97 -9.26 4.27
CA MET A 51 -11.01 -8.16 4.22
C MET A 51 -10.66 -7.81 2.79
N GLY A 52 -10.54 -8.80 1.91
CA GLY A 52 -10.24 -8.54 0.50
C GLY A 52 -11.39 -7.84 -0.24
N THR A 53 -12.66 -8.19 0.04
CA THR A 53 -13.79 -7.48 -0.59
C THR A 53 -13.96 -6.08 -0.03
N ALA A 54 -13.86 -5.90 1.28
CA ALA A 54 -13.89 -4.58 1.90
C ALA A 54 -12.76 -3.68 1.36
N LEU A 55 -11.53 -4.20 1.26
CA LEU A 55 -10.39 -3.47 0.71
C LEU A 55 -10.63 -3.03 -0.73
N TRP A 56 -11.19 -3.91 -1.57
CA TRP A 56 -11.49 -3.60 -2.96
C TRP A 56 -12.53 -2.49 -3.06
N VAL A 57 -13.66 -2.60 -2.35
CA VAL A 57 -14.75 -1.61 -2.37
C VAL A 57 -14.26 -0.25 -1.89
N ILE A 58 -13.51 -0.20 -0.78
CA ILE A 58 -12.97 1.04 -0.23
C ILE A 58 -12.00 1.67 -1.22
N ASN A 59 -11.02 0.92 -1.72
CA ASN A 59 -10.02 1.45 -2.64
C ASN A 59 -10.63 1.88 -3.98
N PHE A 60 -11.58 1.11 -4.51
CA PHE A 60 -12.27 1.44 -5.74
C PHE A 60 -13.08 2.74 -5.58
N SER A 61 -13.83 2.88 -4.49
CA SER A 61 -14.58 4.10 -4.18
C SER A 61 -13.68 5.33 -4.05
N LEU A 62 -12.54 5.18 -3.36
CA LEU A 62 -11.55 6.25 -3.22
C LEU A 62 -10.91 6.62 -4.56
N LEU A 63 -10.66 5.63 -5.42
CA LEU A 63 -10.12 5.87 -6.76
C LEU A 63 -11.12 6.59 -7.65
N LEU A 64 -12.41 6.25 -7.57
CA LEU A 64 -13.46 6.93 -8.32
C LEU A 64 -13.52 8.42 -7.97
N LEU A 65 -13.37 8.78 -6.69
CA LEU A 65 -13.31 10.18 -6.26
C LEU A 65 -12.07 10.90 -6.81
N GLY A 66 -10.96 10.20 -7.02
CA GLY A 66 -9.71 10.76 -7.55
C GLY A 66 -9.55 10.69 -9.07
N LEU A 67 -10.46 10.04 -9.80
CA LEU A 67 -10.35 9.82 -11.25
C LEU A 67 -10.19 11.12 -12.03
N TYR A 68 -10.94 12.15 -11.66
CA TYR A 68 -10.90 13.47 -12.28
C TYR A 68 -9.55 14.18 -12.12
N ILE A 69 -8.76 13.79 -11.10
CA ILE A 69 -7.53 14.49 -10.72
C ILE A 69 -6.28 13.71 -11.16
N LEU A 70 -6.36 12.37 -11.20
CA LEU A 70 -5.26 11.47 -11.56
C LEU A 70 -5.21 11.12 -13.05
N GLY A 71 -6.33 11.25 -13.77
CA GLY A 71 -6.43 10.91 -15.19
C GLY A 71 -6.66 9.41 -15.45
N LYS A 72 -7.36 9.11 -16.56
CA LYS A 72 -7.86 7.77 -16.89
C LYS A 72 -6.77 6.71 -17.02
N ARG A 73 -5.61 7.06 -17.60
CA ARG A 73 -4.50 6.12 -17.82
C ARG A 73 -3.86 5.67 -16.51
N PHE A 74 -3.67 6.57 -15.55
CA PHE A 74 -3.14 6.23 -14.23
C PHE A 74 -4.12 5.38 -13.44
N ALA A 75 -5.41 5.74 -13.48
CA ALA A 75 -6.46 5.01 -12.79
C ALA A 75 -6.55 3.55 -13.24
N SER A 76 -6.43 3.25 -14.54
CA SER A 76 -6.49 1.87 -15.04
C SER A 76 -5.43 0.94 -14.41
N TRP A 77 -4.18 1.40 -14.30
CA TRP A 77 -3.11 0.63 -13.65
C TRP A 77 -3.33 0.48 -12.15
N THR A 78 -3.90 1.50 -11.50
CA THR A 78 -4.25 1.43 -10.08
C THR A 78 -5.42 0.48 -9.82
N VAL A 79 -6.44 0.43 -10.69
CA VAL A 79 -7.50 -0.59 -10.61
C VAL A 79 -6.90 -1.99 -10.69
N LEU A 80 -5.97 -2.24 -11.62
CA LEU A 80 -5.30 -3.53 -11.74
C LEU A 80 -4.53 -3.89 -10.46
N ALA A 81 -3.74 -2.95 -9.91
CA ALA A 81 -3.02 -3.15 -8.67
C ALA A 81 -3.95 -3.45 -7.48
N ILE A 82 -4.98 -2.63 -7.28
CA ILE A 82 -5.97 -2.79 -6.19
C ILE A 82 -6.67 -4.14 -6.31
N THR A 83 -7.07 -4.52 -7.52
CA THR A 83 -7.75 -5.79 -7.78
C THR A 83 -6.84 -6.96 -7.46
N MET A 84 -5.59 -6.93 -7.92
CA MET A 84 -4.62 -7.97 -7.60
C MET A 84 -4.34 -8.06 -6.10
N THR A 85 -4.14 -6.93 -5.43
CA THR A 85 -3.96 -6.86 -3.97
C THR A 85 -5.16 -7.49 -3.25
N SER A 86 -6.38 -7.12 -3.64
CA SER A 86 -7.60 -7.58 -2.98
C SER A 86 -7.85 -9.08 -3.18
N ILE A 87 -7.65 -9.60 -4.39
CA ILE A 87 -7.71 -11.04 -4.68
C ILE A 87 -6.70 -11.79 -3.80
N THR A 88 -5.47 -11.28 -3.73
CA THR A 88 -4.42 -11.92 -2.93
C THR A 88 -4.76 -11.88 -1.44
N VAL A 89 -5.32 -10.77 -0.94
CA VAL A 89 -5.82 -10.69 0.44
C VAL A 89 -6.90 -11.76 0.68
N THR A 90 -7.90 -11.87 -0.20
CA THR A 90 -8.96 -12.88 -0.04
C THR A 90 -8.42 -14.30 -0.02
N PHE A 91 -7.38 -14.58 -0.80
CA PHE A 91 -6.75 -15.88 -0.81
C PHE A 91 -6.03 -16.20 0.51
N PHE A 92 -5.31 -15.22 1.07
CA PHE A 92 -4.48 -15.43 2.27
C PHE A 92 -5.20 -15.15 3.60
N GLU A 93 -6.31 -14.42 3.63
CA GLU A 93 -7.00 -14.06 4.87
C GLU A 93 -7.51 -15.27 5.67
N HIS A 94 -7.75 -16.40 4.98
CA HIS A 94 -8.17 -17.67 5.59
C HIS A 94 -7.00 -18.59 5.95
N VAL A 95 -5.77 -18.22 5.59
CA VAL A 95 -4.58 -19.03 5.85
C VAL A 95 -4.10 -18.77 7.26
N THR A 96 -4.40 -19.69 8.18
CA THR A 96 -3.91 -19.63 9.55
C THR A 96 -2.63 -20.43 9.70
N ILE A 97 -1.55 -19.77 10.11
CA ILE A 97 -0.31 -20.46 10.49
C ILE A 97 -0.25 -20.49 12.04
N PRO A 98 -0.33 -21.68 12.66
CA PRO A 98 -0.35 -21.80 14.12
C PRO A 98 0.98 -21.33 14.74
N ASN A 99 0.90 -20.84 15.99
CA ASN A 99 2.05 -20.45 16.83
C ASN A 99 2.92 -19.28 16.29
N ARG A 100 2.35 -18.37 15.49
CA ARG A 100 3.04 -17.13 15.10
C ARG A 100 2.95 -16.04 16.17
N SER A 101 4.07 -15.37 16.42
CA SER A 101 4.13 -14.21 17.30
C SER A 101 3.63 -12.96 16.60
N LEU A 102 2.83 -12.14 17.30
CA LEU A 102 2.36 -10.84 16.81
C LEU A 102 3.49 -9.94 16.30
N PHE A 103 4.66 -9.99 16.94
CA PHE A 103 5.82 -9.20 16.52
C PHE A 103 6.43 -9.68 15.20
N PHE A 104 6.43 -11.00 14.98
CA PHE A 104 6.89 -11.57 13.72
C PHE A 104 5.98 -11.11 12.59
N ASP A 105 4.67 -11.16 12.81
CA ASP A 105 3.65 -10.74 11.85
C ASP A 105 3.75 -9.27 11.51
N LEU A 106 3.92 -8.44 12.54
CA LEU A 106 4.12 -7.01 12.39
C LEU A 106 5.35 -6.71 11.53
N ILE A 107 6.52 -7.27 11.85
CA ILE A 107 7.77 -6.94 11.18
C ILE A 107 7.76 -7.48 9.74
N VAL A 108 7.50 -8.77 9.58
CA VAL A 108 7.54 -9.45 8.27
C VAL A 108 6.45 -8.90 7.36
N GLY A 109 5.23 -8.76 7.88
CA GLY A 109 4.12 -8.15 7.15
C GLY A 109 4.46 -6.73 6.70
N SER A 110 5.04 -5.90 7.56
CA SER A 110 5.39 -4.52 7.20
C SER A 110 6.51 -4.41 6.17
N ILE A 111 7.47 -5.33 6.20
CA ILE A 111 8.54 -5.41 5.19
C ILE A 111 7.95 -5.75 3.83
N PHE A 112 7.19 -6.85 3.72
CA PHE A 112 6.56 -7.24 2.46
C PHE A 112 5.56 -6.20 1.97
N LEU A 113 4.81 -5.56 2.88
CA LEU A 113 3.93 -4.44 2.56
C LEU A 113 4.72 -3.31 1.89
N GLY A 114 5.83 -2.91 2.49
CA GLY A 114 6.70 -1.88 1.93
C GLY A 114 7.31 -2.29 0.58
N ILE A 115 7.62 -3.58 0.39
CA ILE A 115 8.11 -4.11 -0.89
C ILE A 115 7.07 -3.95 -2.00
N GLY A 116 5.86 -4.44 -1.78
CA GLY A 116 4.77 -4.34 -2.76
C GLY A 116 4.45 -2.89 -3.13
N ILE A 117 4.32 -2.04 -2.11
CA ILE A 117 4.06 -0.60 -2.26
C ILE A 117 5.20 0.09 -3.03
N GLY A 118 6.45 -0.22 -2.72
CA GLY A 118 7.63 0.36 -3.38
C GLY A 118 7.70 -0.01 -4.87
N ILE A 119 7.44 -1.28 -5.22
CA ILE A 119 7.42 -1.74 -6.62
C ILE A 119 6.34 -0.99 -7.41
N LEU A 120 5.14 -0.87 -6.86
CA LEU A 120 4.03 -0.16 -7.49
C LEU A 120 4.32 1.33 -7.67
N MET A 121 4.90 1.98 -6.66
CA MET A 121 5.30 3.39 -6.74
C MET A 121 6.34 3.64 -7.83
N ARG A 122 7.32 2.73 -8.00
CA ARG A 122 8.30 2.83 -9.10
C ARG A 122 7.68 2.79 -10.48
N GLN A 123 6.53 2.12 -10.62
CA GLN A 123 5.79 2.05 -11.88
C GLN A 123 4.81 3.23 -12.08
N ASN A 124 4.86 4.24 -11.20
CA ASN A 124 3.87 5.31 -11.12
C ASN A 124 2.45 4.73 -11.02
N VAL A 125 2.25 3.81 -10.08
CA VAL A 125 0.94 3.22 -9.79
C VAL A 125 0.64 3.44 -8.32
N SER A 126 -0.57 3.93 -8.02
CA SER A 126 -1.04 4.06 -6.64
C SER A 126 -1.43 2.69 -6.09
N ASN A 127 -1.13 2.47 -4.81
CA ASN A 127 -1.40 1.24 -4.07
C ASN A 127 -2.87 1.08 -3.64
N GLY A 128 -3.73 2.01 -4.06
CA GLY A 128 -5.10 2.11 -3.59
C GLY A 128 -5.15 2.64 -2.17
N GLY A 129 -5.80 3.79 -1.98
CA GLY A 129 -6.17 4.22 -0.65
C GLY A 129 -6.25 5.72 -0.49
N ILE A 130 -6.21 6.14 0.78
CA ILE A 130 -6.44 7.52 1.23
C ILE A 130 -5.39 8.51 0.69
N GLY A 131 -4.25 8.01 0.20
CA GLY A 131 -3.28 8.83 -0.54
C GLY A 131 -3.89 9.61 -1.70
N VAL A 132 -4.93 9.06 -2.34
CA VAL A 132 -5.71 9.76 -3.36
C VAL A 132 -6.39 10.99 -2.75
N ILE A 133 -7.14 10.83 -1.66
CA ILE A 133 -7.80 11.95 -0.95
C ILE A 133 -6.76 12.99 -0.49
N ALA A 134 -5.64 12.55 0.09
CA ALA A 134 -4.60 13.46 0.55
C ALA A 134 -4.02 14.31 -0.59
N LEU A 135 -3.88 13.72 -1.80
CA LEU A 135 -3.46 14.44 -2.99
C LEU A 135 -4.53 15.44 -3.48
N ILE A 136 -5.81 15.08 -3.39
CA ILE A 136 -6.93 15.97 -3.73
C ILE A 136 -6.93 17.18 -2.79
N LEU A 137 -6.84 16.95 -1.48
CA LEU A 137 -6.77 18.00 -0.47
C LEU A 137 -5.56 18.92 -0.70
N ALA A 138 -4.41 18.34 -1.04
CA ALA A 138 -3.21 19.11 -1.35
C ALA A 138 -3.38 20.00 -2.58
N ARG A 139 -3.96 19.49 -3.66
CA ARG A 139 -4.20 20.27 -4.89
C ARG A 139 -5.30 21.32 -4.73
N LYS A 140 -6.35 21.04 -3.93
CA LYS A 140 -7.50 21.93 -3.78
C LYS A 140 -7.30 23.03 -2.73
N TYR A 141 -6.63 22.72 -1.63
CA TYR A 141 -6.47 23.61 -0.48
C TYR A 141 -5.02 24.01 -0.18
N GLY A 142 -4.04 23.53 -0.97
CA GLY A 142 -2.63 23.87 -0.79
C GLY A 142 -1.95 23.19 0.40
N PHE A 143 -2.59 22.19 1.04
CA PHE A 143 -1.99 21.45 2.14
C PHE A 143 -0.85 20.54 1.68
N LEU A 144 0.11 20.26 2.58
CA LEU A 144 1.10 19.23 2.31
C LEU A 144 0.41 17.84 2.30
N PRO A 145 0.59 17.02 1.23
CA PRO A 145 -0.03 15.70 1.14
C PRO A 145 0.31 14.81 2.34
N GLY A 146 1.56 14.86 2.82
CA GLY A 146 2.01 14.08 3.96
C GLY A 146 1.30 14.45 5.28
N ARG A 147 1.04 15.75 5.52
CA ARG A 147 0.29 16.20 6.71
C ARG A 147 -1.17 15.73 6.65
N SER A 148 -1.80 15.86 5.48
CA SER A 148 -3.18 15.41 5.28
C SER A 148 -3.31 13.90 5.50
N LEU A 149 -2.36 13.12 4.95
CA LEU A 149 -2.33 11.67 5.11
C LEU A 149 -2.15 11.26 6.58
N PHE A 150 -1.25 11.93 7.31
CA PHE A 150 -0.98 11.65 8.71
C PHE A 150 -2.23 11.85 9.57
N TRP A 151 -2.93 12.98 9.40
CA TRP A 151 -4.15 13.26 10.15
C TRP A 151 -5.27 12.26 9.84
N ILE A 152 -5.53 11.98 8.56
CA ILE A 152 -6.59 11.02 8.19
C ILE A 152 -6.28 9.62 8.73
N ASN A 153 -5.04 9.14 8.56
CA ASN A 153 -4.65 7.82 9.11
C ASN A 153 -4.75 7.80 10.63
N SER A 154 -4.30 8.86 11.32
CA SER A 154 -4.38 8.94 12.78
C SER A 154 -5.83 8.87 13.28
N CYS A 155 -6.76 9.57 12.62
CA CYS A 155 -8.18 9.47 12.95
C CYS A 155 -8.70 8.03 12.76
N ILE A 156 -8.36 7.38 11.65
CA ILE A 156 -8.81 6.01 11.37
C ILE A 156 -8.25 5.02 12.39
N PHE A 157 -6.97 5.15 12.74
CA PHE A 157 -6.33 4.29 13.74
C PHE A 157 -6.92 4.50 15.14
N LEU A 158 -7.27 5.75 15.49
CA LEU A 158 -7.97 6.05 16.73
C LEU A 158 -9.34 5.36 16.77
N PHE A 159 -10.13 5.46 15.71
CA PHE A 159 -11.42 4.75 15.61
C PHE A 159 -11.26 3.23 15.68
N ALA A 160 -10.26 2.67 15.01
CA ALA A 160 -9.95 1.24 15.07
C ALA A 160 -9.57 0.79 16.50
N ALA A 161 -8.78 1.59 17.21
CA ALA A 161 -8.42 1.27 18.59
C ALA A 161 -9.56 1.39 19.59
N LEU A 162 -10.45 2.37 19.41
CA LEU A 162 -11.63 2.53 20.28
C LEU A 162 -12.59 1.36 20.17
N LEU A 163 -12.69 0.74 18.98
CA LEU A 163 -13.62 -0.36 18.72
C LEU A 163 -13.02 -1.74 18.96
N ILE A 164 -11.71 -1.91 18.70
CA ILE A 164 -11.06 -3.23 18.72
C ILE A 164 -10.12 -3.37 19.92
N ASP A 165 -8.98 -2.66 19.94
CA ASP A 165 -8.02 -2.64 21.06
C ASP A 165 -7.04 -1.45 20.89
N TRP A 166 -6.71 -0.78 21.99
CA TRP A 166 -5.75 0.34 22.02
C TRP A 166 -4.36 -0.01 21.45
N LYS A 167 -3.92 -1.26 21.56
CA LYS A 167 -2.62 -1.73 21.01
C LYS A 167 -2.53 -1.52 19.51
N ILE A 168 -3.65 -1.53 18.79
CA ILE A 168 -3.70 -1.38 17.33
C ILE A 168 -3.09 -0.06 16.88
N ILE A 169 -3.24 1.03 17.65
CA ILE A 169 -2.61 2.32 17.31
C ILE A 169 -1.09 2.15 17.19
N ILE A 170 -0.47 1.54 18.20
CA ILE A 170 0.99 1.37 18.25
C ILE A 170 1.44 0.44 17.11
N LEU A 171 0.73 -0.67 16.90
CA LEU A 171 1.02 -1.62 15.82
C LEU A 171 0.90 -0.96 14.44
N ALA A 172 -0.14 -0.16 14.21
CA ALA A 172 -0.36 0.57 12.96
C ALA A 172 0.77 1.56 12.68
N PHE A 173 1.18 2.34 13.68
CA PHE A 173 2.26 3.31 13.53
C PHE A 173 3.61 2.64 13.29
N ILE A 174 3.94 1.56 14.01
CA ILE A 174 5.16 0.79 13.78
C ILE A 174 5.13 0.19 12.37
N SER A 175 4.01 -0.42 11.97
CA SER A 175 3.86 -1.01 10.64
C SER A 175 4.07 0.02 9.54
N GLN A 176 3.38 1.15 9.64
CA GLN A 176 3.47 2.24 8.67
C GLN A 176 4.89 2.81 8.62
N TRP A 177 5.59 2.93 9.76
CA TRP A 177 6.96 3.41 9.80
C TRP A 177 7.93 2.44 9.10
N ILE A 178 7.86 1.15 9.39
CA ILE A 178 8.69 0.11 8.74
C ILE A 178 8.40 0.09 7.23
N ALA A 179 7.13 0.01 6.84
CA ALA A 179 6.74 -0.03 5.44
C ALA A 179 7.24 1.21 4.68
N THR A 180 7.13 2.41 5.27
CA THR A 180 7.62 3.65 4.66
C THR A 180 9.13 3.62 4.45
N ARG A 181 9.90 3.08 5.40
CA ARG A 181 11.36 2.93 5.25
C ARG A 181 11.71 2.01 4.08
N ILE A 182 11.04 0.87 3.98
CA ILE A 182 11.25 -0.10 2.89
C ILE A 182 10.84 0.49 1.54
N VAL A 183 9.72 1.20 1.47
CA VAL A 183 9.29 1.92 0.27
C VAL A 183 10.37 2.90 -0.18
N ASN A 184 10.88 3.73 0.74
CA ASN A 184 11.92 4.70 0.43
C ASN A 184 13.16 4.00 -0.12
N ILE A 185 13.61 2.90 0.51
CA ILE A 185 14.74 2.11 0.02
C ILE A 185 14.47 1.67 -1.41
N ILE A 186 13.33 1.04 -1.70
CA ILE A 186 13.03 0.46 -3.03
C ILE A 186 12.89 1.53 -4.10
N VAL A 187 12.22 2.63 -3.78
CA VAL A 187 12.02 3.76 -4.69
C VAL A 187 13.35 4.47 -4.97
N GLN A 188 14.19 4.66 -3.95
CA GLN A 188 15.53 5.24 -4.10
C GLN A 188 16.54 4.26 -4.72
N PHE A 189 16.26 2.96 -4.72
CA PHE A 189 17.09 1.93 -5.34
C PHE A 189 17.02 2.04 -6.87
N GLN A 190 17.69 3.06 -7.39
CA GLN A 190 18.07 3.20 -8.79
C GLN A 190 19.32 2.34 -8.99
N PHE A 191 19.23 1.29 -9.81
CA PHE A 191 20.43 0.76 -10.44
C PHE A 191 21.04 1.92 -11.24
N THR A 192 22.16 2.47 -10.80
CA THR A 192 23.03 3.27 -11.66
C THR A 192 23.61 2.33 -12.72
N MET A 193 22.80 1.96 -13.71
CA MET A 193 23.26 1.36 -14.98
C MET A 193 23.18 2.45 -16.05
N ASN A 194 23.76 3.61 -15.72
CA ASN A 194 23.95 4.73 -16.64
C ASN A 194 25.12 5.59 -16.15
N GLU A 195 26.27 4.95 -15.95
CA GLU A 195 27.53 5.59 -16.34
C GLU A 195 28.09 4.74 -17.48
N SER A 196 27.83 5.23 -18.69
CA SER A 196 28.60 4.93 -19.87
C SER A 196 30.08 5.01 -19.55
N TYR A 197 30.74 3.85 -19.45
CA TYR A 197 32.19 3.78 -19.66
C TYR A 197 32.48 4.08 -21.13
N SER A 198 32.47 5.35 -21.51
CA SER A 198 33.23 5.85 -22.65
C SER A 198 34.37 6.70 -22.10
N LEU A 199 35.52 6.07 -21.85
CA LEU A 199 36.78 6.75 -21.56
C LEU A 199 37.32 7.38 -22.86
N ASP A 200 36.58 8.33 -23.43
CA ASP A 200 36.93 9.03 -24.67
C ASP A 200 37.75 10.31 -24.47
N TRP A 201 38.30 10.55 -23.27
CA TRP A 201 39.06 11.77 -22.98
C TRP A 201 40.58 11.61 -22.93
N ARG A 202 41.14 10.41 -23.17
CA ARG A 202 42.60 10.21 -23.29
C ARG A 202 43.09 10.10 -24.74
N LYS A 203 42.58 10.99 -25.59
CA LYS A 203 43.25 11.42 -26.83
C LYS A 203 43.48 12.92 -26.77
N LYS A 204 44.64 13.30 -26.25
CA LYS A 204 45.49 14.38 -26.73
C LYS A 204 46.89 14.17 -26.15
#